data_AF-A0A9Q8SKF4-F1
#
_entry.id   AF-A0A9Q8SKF4-F1
#
_cell.length_a   1.000
_cell.length_b   1.000
_cell.length_c   1.000
_cell.angle_alpha   90.00
_cell.angle_beta   90.00
_cell.angle_gamma   90.00
#
_symmetry.space_group_name_H-M   'P 1'
#
loop_
_entity.id
_entity.type
_entity.pdbx_description
1 polymer ?
#
loop_
_entity_poly.entity_id
_entity_poly.type
_entity_poly.pdbx_seq_one_letter_code
_entity_poly.pdbx_strand_id
1 'polypeptide(L)'
;MAMKRTYCNPIVPGFAPDPSVVFVDGVFFLVTSSFHIFPGLPIYASTDLQGWRHIGNAVNRKEQISLNHASTAVMPLDTGNIMVASAGLFAPTIRYYKGTFYIVCTNTTHVGIPITG
;
A
#
# COMPACT_ATOMS: atom_id res chain seq x y z
N MET A 1 -36.94 3.83 -15.55
CA MET A 1 -36.51 2.78 -14.60
C MET A 1 -35.01 2.90 -14.42
N ALA A 2 -34.52 3.29 -13.24
CA ALA A 2 -33.09 3.27 -12.94
C ALA A 2 -32.66 1.80 -12.73
N MET A 3 -31.64 1.34 -13.46
CA MET A 3 -31.08 0.01 -13.24
C MET A 3 -30.47 -0.07 -11.84
N LYS A 4 -30.89 -1.07 -11.05
CA LYS A 4 -30.28 -1.41 -9.77
C LYS A 4 -28.86 -1.91 -10.04
N ARG A 5 -27.86 -1.03 -9.88
CA ARG A 5 -26.45 -1.44 -9.91
C ARG A 5 -26.15 -2.21 -8.63
N THR A 6 -26.07 -3.53 -8.74
CA THR A 6 -25.50 -4.41 -7.71
C THR A 6 -23.99 -4.28 -7.76
N TYR A 7 -23.39 -3.90 -6.62
CA TYR A 7 -21.94 -3.92 -6.42
C TYR A 7 -21.52 -5.20 -5.70
N CYS A 8 -20.36 -5.74 -6.04
CA CYS A 8 -19.79 -6.91 -5.39
C CYS A 8 -18.49 -6.51 -4.71
N ASN A 9 -18.33 -6.88 -3.44
CA ASN A 9 -17.06 -6.79 -2.75
C ASN A 9 -16.18 -8.03 -3.06
N PRO A 10 -14.85 -7.88 -3.00
CA PRO A 10 -14.10 -6.63 -2.76
C PRO A 10 -13.98 -5.75 -4.02
N ILE A 11 -14.04 -4.41 -3.84
CA ILE A 11 -13.93 -3.42 -4.93
C ILE A 11 -12.52 -3.33 -5.55
N VAL A 12 -11.49 -3.70 -4.79
CA VAL A 12 -10.12 -3.92 -5.26
C VAL A 12 -9.66 -5.28 -4.68
N PRO A 13 -9.69 -6.37 -5.47
CA PRO A 13 -9.30 -7.69 -5.00
C PRO A 13 -7.77 -7.88 -4.91
N GLY A 14 -7.35 -8.90 -4.17
CA GLY A 14 -5.95 -9.29 -4.03
C GLY A 14 -5.22 -8.52 -2.93
N PHE A 15 -3.92 -8.28 -3.12
CA PHE A 15 -3.07 -7.59 -2.16
C PHE A 15 -3.24 -6.06 -2.27
N ALA A 16 -4.36 -5.57 -1.73
CA ALA A 16 -4.71 -4.15 -1.66
C ALA A 16 -5.00 -3.69 -0.20
N PRO A 17 -4.05 -3.89 0.74
CA PRO A 17 -4.22 -3.52 2.15
C PRO A 17 -4.14 -2.01 2.40
N ASP A 18 -4.62 -1.59 3.57
CA ASP A 18 -4.49 -0.22 4.09
C ASP A 18 -4.95 0.89 3.11
N PRO A 19 -6.18 0.84 2.57
CA PRO A 19 -6.64 1.80 1.59
C PRO A 19 -6.78 3.20 2.18
N SER A 20 -6.12 4.20 1.58
CA SER A 20 -6.43 5.62 1.76
C SER A 20 -6.93 6.22 0.45
N VAL A 21 -8.00 7.01 0.51
CA VAL A 21 -8.64 7.62 -0.67
C VAL A 21 -8.70 9.15 -0.57
N VAL A 22 -8.63 9.83 -1.71
CA VAL A 22 -8.92 11.26 -1.88
C VAL A 22 -9.72 11.49 -3.16
N PHE A 23 -10.64 12.46 -3.17
CA PHE A 23 -11.40 12.86 -4.35
C PHE A 23 -10.91 14.21 -4.87
N VAL A 24 -10.56 14.27 -6.16
CA VAL A 24 -10.03 15.47 -6.82
C VAL A 24 -10.60 15.52 -8.24
N ASP A 25 -11.25 16.63 -8.58
CA ASP A 25 -11.71 16.95 -9.94
C ASP A 25 -12.51 15.82 -10.63
N GLY A 26 -13.42 15.17 -9.89
CA GLY A 26 -14.27 14.10 -10.44
C GLY A 26 -13.67 12.70 -10.38
N VAL A 27 -12.45 12.55 -9.84
CA VAL A 27 -11.75 11.27 -9.75
C VAL A 27 -11.38 10.95 -8.31
N PHE A 28 -11.67 9.72 -7.88
CA PHE A 28 -11.18 9.13 -6.65
C PHE A 28 -9.82 8.49 -6.89
N PHE A 29 -8.83 8.84 -6.08
CA PHE A 29 -7.50 8.22 -6.06
C PHE A 29 -7.34 7.44 -4.77
N LEU A 30 -6.98 6.16 -4.87
CA LEU A 30 -6.77 5.26 -3.75
C LEU A 30 -5.33 4.76 -3.75
N VAL A 31 -4.68 4.77 -2.60
CA VAL A 31 -3.33 4.20 -2.40
C VAL A 31 -3.38 3.07 -1.36
N THR A 32 -2.59 2.02 -1.56
CA THR A 32 -2.46 0.87 -0.65
C THR A 32 -1.01 0.68 -0.20
N SER A 33 -0.80 0.01 0.93
CA SER A 33 0.55 -0.38 1.36
C SER A 33 1.13 -1.47 0.44
N SER A 34 2.46 -1.59 0.43
CA SER A 34 3.17 -2.56 -0.43
C SER A 34 4.30 -3.30 0.26
N PHE A 35 4.62 -2.95 1.51
CA PHE A 35 5.71 -3.53 2.28
C PHE A 35 7.01 -3.50 1.47
N HIS A 36 7.67 -4.64 1.28
CA HIS A 36 8.95 -4.77 0.58
C HIS A 36 8.83 -4.86 -0.95
N ILE A 37 7.61 -4.79 -1.52
CA ILE A 37 7.38 -4.92 -2.96
C ILE A 37 7.70 -3.59 -3.67
N PHE A 38 8.45 -3.67 -4.76
CA PHE A 38 8.79 -2.55 -5.64
C PHE A 38 8.35 -2.84 -7.10
N PRO A 39 7.74 -1.88 -7.83
CA PRO A 39 7.32 -0.54 -7.41
C PRO A 39 6.33 -0.55 -6.24
N GLY A 40 6.41 0.47 -5.38
CA GLY A 40 5.70 0.53 -4.10
C GLY A 40 4.61 1.59 -4.05
N LEU A 41 3.67 1.41 -3.12
CA LEU A 41 2.46 2.22 -2.95
C LEU A 41 1.62 2.34 -4.25
N PRO A 42 0.94 1.25 -4.67
CA PRO A 42 0.05 1.26 -5.83
C PRO A 42 -1.03 2.32 -5.72
N ILE A 43 -1.29 3.02 -6.81
CA ILE A 43 -2.30 4.06 -6.95
C ILE A 43 -3.38 3.58 -7.93
N TYR A 44 -4.62 3.59 -7.47
CA TYR A 44 -5.81 3.27 -8.25
C TYR A 44 -6.64 4.52 -8.48
N ALA A 45 -7.32 4.59 -9.62
CA ALA A 45 -8.26 5.65 -9.94
C ALA A 45 -9.65 5.09 -10.24
N SER A 46 -10.68 5.81 -9.81
CA SER A 46 -12.09 5.49 -10.07
C SER A 46 -12.91 6.77 -10.21
N THR A 47 -14.01 6.73 -10.97
CA THR A 47 -14.99 7.82 -11.04
C THR A 47 -16.31 7.47 -10.34
N ASP A 48 -16.46 6.23 -9.85
CA ASP A 48 -17.72 5.69 -9.34
C ASP A 48 -17.58 4.86 -8.05
N LEU A 49 -16.37 4.82 -7.46
CA LEU A 49 -15.98 4.03 -6.28
C LEU A 49 -16.13 2.50 -6.43
N GLN A 50 -16.50 2.02 -7.62
CA GLN A 50 -16.78 0.62 -7.90
C GLN A 50 -15.72 0.04 -8.84
N GLY A 51 -15.53 0.67 -10.00
CA GLY A 51 -14.51 0.30 -10.96
C GLY A 51 -13.19 1.02 -10.65
N TRP A 52 -12.16 0.26 -10.30
CA TRP A 52 -10.84 0.78 -9.97
C TRP A 52 -9.81 0.31 -11.00
N ARG A 53 -9.03 1.25 -11.54
CA ARG A 53 -7.91 0.96 -12.44
C ARG A 53 -6.60 1.33 -11.76
N HIS A 54 -5.65 0.41 -11.72
CA HIS A 54 -4.28 0.73 -11.32
C HIS A 54 -3.65 1.67 -12.35
N ILE A 55 -3.22 2.87 -11.92
CA ILE A 55 -2.67 3.92 -12.79
C ILE A 55 -1.18 4.16 -12.59
N GLY A 56 -0.56 3.54 -11.58
CA GLY A 56 0.87 3.67 -11.30
C GLY A 56 1.18 3.45 -9.83
N ASN A 57 2.43 3.69 -9.44
CA ASN A 57 2.94 3.52 -8.09
C ASN A 57 3.59 4.83 -7.62
N ALA A 58 3.38 5.24 -6.38
CA ALA A 58 3.97 6.47 -5.85
C ALA A 58 5.51 6.38 -5.75
N VAL A 59 6.00 5.19 -5.43
CA VAL A 59 7.43 4.85 -5.39
C VAL A 59 7.74 3.96 -6.58
N ASN A 60 8.24 4.55 -7.67
CA ASN A 60 8.52 3.85 -8.92
C ASN A 60 9.96 4.03 -9.43
N ARG A 61 10.79 4.77 -8.70
CA ARG A 61 12.21 4.97 -8.99
C ARG A 61 13.07 4.54 -7.80
N LYS A 62 14.21 3.91 -8.08
CA LYS A 62 15.10 3.37 -7.04
C LYS A 62 15.70 4.47 -6.16
N GLU A 63 15.83 5.68 -6.69
CA GLU A 63 16.41 6.84 -6.01
C GLU A 63 15.44 7.44 -4.98
N GLN A 64 14.15 7.09 -5.00
CA GLN A 64 13.16 7.60 -4.03
C GLN A 64 13.33 6.95 -2.66
N ILE A 65 13.62 5.65 -2.62
CA ILE A 65 13.78 4.90 -1.38
C ILE A 65 14.53 3.59 -1.63
N SER A 66 15.35 3.18 -0.66
CA SER A 66 15.94 1.84 -0.63
C SER A 66 15.09 0.91 0.24
N LEU A 67 14.70 -0.24 -0.33
CA LEU A 67 14.01 -1.33 0.38
C LEU A 67 14.94 -2.52 0.68
N ASN A 68 16.25 -2.34 0.55
CA ASN A 68 17.24 -3.41 0.78
C ASN A 68 17.23 -4.00 2.20
N HIS A 69 16.77 -3.23 3.19
CA HIS A 69 16.60 -3.69 4.58
C HIS A 69 15.13 -3.95 4.95
N ALA A 70 14.23 -3.96 3.97
CA ALA A 70 12.85 -4.36 4.14
C ALA A 70 12.71 -5.85 3.81
N SER A 71 12.96 -6.71 4.80
CA SER A 71 12.79 -8.17 4.67
C SER A 71 11.55 -8.65 5.43
N THR A 72 11.20 -9.93 5.24
CA THR A 72 10.21 -10.61 6.07
C THR A 72 10.94 -11.41 7.13
N ALA A 73 10.75 -11.06 8.40
CA ALA A 73 11.29 -11.80 9.54
C ALA A 73 10.35 -12.93 9.96
N VAL A 74 10.92 -14.10 10.23
CA VAL A 74 10.23 -15.24 10.85
C VAL A 74 10.76 -15.37 12.27
N MET A 75 9.88 -15.19 13.24
CA MET A 75 10.22 -15.13 14.66
C MET A 75 9.49 -16.23 15.41
N PRO A 76 10.19 -17.24 15.97
CA PRO A 76 9.56 -18.18 16.88
C PRO A 76 9.10 -17.43 18.14
N LEU A 77 7.94 -17.83 18.66
CA LEU A 77 7.39 -17.30 19.90
C LEU A 77 7.50 -18.36 20.99
N ASP A 78 7.64 -17.93 22.24
CA ASP A 78 7.70 -18.81 23.43
C ASP A 78 6.42 -19.65 23.62
N THR A 79 5.36 -19.32 22.89
CA THR A 79 4.11 -20.08 22.81
C THR A 79 4.18 -21.31 21.90
N GLY A 80 5.31 -21.54 21.22
CA GLY A 80 5.47 -22.56 20.18
C GLY A 80 4.92 -22.15 18.81
N ASN A 81 4.34 -20.94 18.68
CA ASN A 81 3.86 -20.39 17.42
C ASN A 81 4.97 -19.63 16.68
N ILE A 82 4.72 -19.32 15.41
CA ILE A 82 5.61 -18.53 14.56
C ILE A 82 4.92 -17.21 14.21
N MET A 83 5.62 -16.09 14.44
CA MET A 83 5.23 -14.78 13.96
C MET A 83 5.99 -14.44 12.68
N VAL A 84 5.28 -13.96 11.66
CA VAL A 84 5.86 -13.48 10.41
C VAL A 84 5.61 -11.99 10.31
N ALA A 85 6.70 -11.20 10.24
CA ALA A 85 6.63 -9.74 10.21
C ALA A 85 7.35 -9.20 8.97
N SER A 86 6.60 -8.58 8.06
CA SER A 86 7.15 -7.93 6.87
C SER A 86 7.57 -6.50 7.19
N ALA A 87 8.73 -6.08 6.68
CA ALA A 87 9.16 -4.68 6.66
C ALA A 87 8.83 -3.98 5.33
N GLY A 88 9.09 -2.68 5.23
CA GLY A 88 8.94 -1.86 4.03
C GLY A 88 7.87 -0.78 4.18
N LEU A 89 7.14 -0.49 3.11
CA LEU A 89 6.15 0.58 3.03
C LEU A 89 4.79 0.17 3.63
N PHE A 90 4.52 0.62 4.85
CA PHE A 90 3.28 0.36 5.60
C PHE A 90 2.15 1.34 5.21
N ALA A 91 1.03 1.27 5.93
CA ALA A 91 -0.20 2.04 5.73
C ALA A 91 0.06 3.49 5.24
N PRO A 92 -0.31 3.81 3.99
CA PRO A 92 -0.20 5.16 3.46
C PRO A 92 -1.44 6.01 3.75
N THR A 93 -1.26 7.32 3.71
CA THR A 93 -2.33 8.32 3.64
C THR A 93 -2.11 9.22 2.44
N ILE A 94 -3.11 9.32 1.55
CA ILE A 94 -3.10 10.25 0.41
C ILE A 94 -3.99 11.47 0.67
N ARG A 95 -3.49 12.66 0.41
CA ARG A 95 -4.24 13.92 0.44
C ARG A 95 -3.88 14.80 -0.76
N TYR A 96 -4.75 15.72 -1.09
CA TYR A 96 -4.53 16.70 -2.16
C TYR A 96 -4.66 18.11 -1.58
N TYR A 97 -3.71 18.97 -1.94
CA TYR A 97 -3.74 20.37 -1.55
C TYR A 97 -3.09 21.23 -2.64
N LYS A 98 -3.82 22.23 -3.14
CA LYS A 98 -3.36 23.24 -4.10
C LYS A 98 -2.54 22.68 -5.27
N GLY A 99 -3.12 21.76 -6.06
CA GLY A 99 -2.45 21.21 -7.24
C GLY A 99 -1.48 20.06 -6.95
N THR A 100 -1.26 19.71 -5.68
CA THR A 100 -0.25 18.71 -5.29
C THR A 100 -0.88 17.57 -4.50
N PHE A 101 -0.55 16.34 -4.89
CA PHE A 101 -0.85 15.13 -4.12
C PHE A 101 0.29 14.85 -3.13
N TYR A 102 -0.09 14.51 -1.90
CA TYR A 102 0.82 14.14 -0.82
C TYR A 102 0.47 12.72 -0.38
N ILE A 103 1.48 11.84 -0.38
CA ILE A 103 1.37 10.49 0.16
C ILE A 103 2.37 10.38 1.30
N VAL A 104 1.86 10.09 2.50
CA VAL A 104 2.68 9.91 3.71
C VAL A 104 2.52 8.47 4.17
N CYS A 105 3.62 7.79 4.44
CA CYS A 105 3.64 6.44 5.00
C CYS A 105 4.91 6.23 5.82
N THR A 106 4.99 5.09 6.50
CA THR A 106 6.17 4.70 7.28
C THR A 106 6.92 3.60 6.55
N ASN A 107 8.21 3.82 6.25
CA ASN A 107 9.11 2.76 5.83
C ASN A 107 9.73 2.11 7.06
N THR A 108 9.37 0.86 7.34
CA THR A 108 9.99 0.08 8.42
C THR A 108 11.13 -0.75 7.84
N THR A 109 12.23 -0.86 8.58
CA THR A 109 13.39 -1.66 8.19
C THR A 109 13.84 -2.50 9.37
N HIS A 110 14.37 -3.68 9.11
CA HIS A 110 15.04 -4.45 10.15
C HIS A 110 16.47 -3.95 10.31
N VAL A 111 16.82 -3.47 11.51
CA VAL A 111 18.22 -3.19 11.87
C VAL A 111 18.85 -4.54 12.22
N GLY A 112 19.98 -4.87 11.58
CA GLY A 112 20.59 -6.19 11.60
C GLY A 112 20.59 -6.83 12.98
N ILE A 113 19.85 -7.94 13.13
CA ILE A 113 20.21 -8.96 14.11
C ILE A 113 21.55 -9.49 13.60
N PRO A 114 22.66 -9.38 14.35
CA PRO A 114 23.88 -10.07 13.96
C PRO A 114 23.52 -11.54 13.77
N ILE A 115 23.80 -12.09 12.60
CA ILE A 115 23.81 -13.54 12.40
C ILE A 115 25.00 -14.10 13.19
N THR A 116 24.85 -14.20 14.52
CA THR A 116 25.70 -15.05 15.34
C THR A 116 25.11 -16.44 15.28
N GLY A 117 25.72 -17.28 14.44
CA GLY A 117 25.42 -18.70 14.26
C GLY A 117 26.24 -19.26 13.12
#